data_AF-A0A8S2X9D9-F1
#
_entry.id   AF-A0A8S2X9D9-F1
#
_cell.length_a   1.000
_cell.length_b   1.000
_cell.length_c   1.000
_cell.angle_alpha   90.00
_cell.angle_beta   90.00
_cell.angle_gamma   90.00
#
_symmetry.space_group_name_H-M   'P 1'
#
loop_
_entity.id
_entity.type
_entity.pdbx_description
1 polymer ?
#
loop_
_entity_poly.entity_id
_entity_poly.type
_entity_poly.pdbx_seq_one_letter_code
_entity_poly.pdbx_strand_id
1 'polypeptide(L)' 'IEENEFLTELWPSTQPIIQGSLNIVRNARLCLKNIVNFINYTMTRETG' A
#
# COMPACT_ATOMS: atom_id res chain seq x y z
N ILE A 1 -8.81 0.05 -1.11
CA ILE A 1 -8.98 0.70 0.21
C ILE A 1 -9.66 2.03 -0.02
N GLU A 2 -10.92 2.11 0.37
CA GLU A 2 -11.77 3.25 0.06
C GLU A 2 -12.33 3.83 1.36
N GLU A 3 -12.34 5.16 1.47
CA GLU A 3 -13.07 5.91 2.50
C GLU A 3 -12.70 5.56 3.96
N ASN A 4 -11.42 5.25 4.22
CA ASN A 4 -10.96 5.07 5.59
C ASN A 4 -10.40 6.39 6.16
N GLU A 5 -11.19 7.05 7.01
CA GLU A 5 -10.85 8.32 7.63
C GLU A 5 -9.74 8.24 8.68
N PHE A 6 -9.44 7.03 9.17
CA PHE A 6 -8.48 6.80 10.26
C PHE A 6 -7.20 6.13 9.79
N LEU A 7 -7.15 5.65 8.54
CA LEU A 7 -5.98 4.97 8.00
C LEU A 7 -4.83 5.96 7.83
N THR A 8 -3.74 5.72 8.57
CA THR A 8 -2.53 6.56 8.55
C THR A 8 -1.36 5.88 7.87
N GLU A 9 -1.33 4.54 7.83
CA GLU A 9 -0.18 3.75 7.40
C GLU A 9 -0.60 2.46 6.68
N LEU A 10 0.33 1.90 5.90
CA LEU A 10 0.19 0.61 5.24
C LEU A 10 1.34 -0.29 5.70
N TRP A 11 1.02 -1.53 6.07
CA TRP A 11 2.00 -2.48 6.55
C TRP A 11 2.37 -3.47 5.45
N PRO A 12 3.66 -3.79 5.28
CA PRO A 12 4.08 -4.86 4.40
C PRO A 12 3.46 -6.19 4.83
N SER A 13 2.84 -6.91 3.88
CA SER A 13 2.39 -8.28 4.11
C SER A 13 3.58 -9.24 4.04
N THR A 14 3.53 -10.33 4.80
CA THR A 14 4.48 -11.44 4.69
C THR A 14 4.32 -12.20 3.37
N GLN A 15 3.16 -12.09 2.73
CA GLN A 15 2.88 -12.69 1.43
C GLN A 15 3.05 -11.66 0.31
N PRO A 16 3.79 -12.00 -0.76
CA PRO A 16 3.92 -11.11 -1.91
C PRO A 16 2.55 -10.91 -2.58
N ILE A 17 2.32 -9.71 -3.11
CA ILE A 17 1.18 -9.44 -3.98
C ILE A 17 1.60 -9.88 -5.38
N ILE A 18 1.31 -11.14 -5.75
CA ILE A 18 1.85 -11.74 -6.99
C ILE A 18 1.15 -11.19 -8.24
N GLN A 19 -0.08 -10.67 -8.09
CA GLN A 19 -0.85 -10.11 -9.20
C GLN A 19 -2.00 -9.22 -8.69
N GLY A 20 -2.17 -8.02 -9.26
CA GLY A 20 -3.31 -7.14 -8.98
C GLY A 20 -3.01 -5.65 -9.10
N SER A 21 -4.06 -4.82 -8.98
CA SER A 21 -3.96 -3.36 -8.95
C SER A 21 -4.32 -2.82 -7.57
N LEU A 22 -3.52 -1.88 -7.05
CA LEU A 22 -3.80 -1.20 -5.79
C LEU A 22 -4.75 -0.01 -6.01
N ASN A 23 -5.99 -0.12 -5.50
CA ASN A 23 -6.92 1.01 -5.48
C ASN A 23 -6.93 1.68 -4.09
N ILE A 24 -6.54 2.95 -3.98
CA ILE A 24 -6.58 3.73 -2.74
C ILE A 24 -7.28 5.06 -3.02
N VAL A 25 -8.47 5.25 -2.45
CA VAL A 25 -9.35 6.39 -2.74
C VAL A 25 -9.90 7.00 -1.46
N ARG A 26 -9.87 8.34 -1.35
CA ARG A 26 -10.44 9.11 -0.23
C ARG A 26 -9.98 8.66 1.16
N ASN A 27 -8.67 8.46 1.34
CA ASN A 27 -8.08 8.16 2.66
C ASN A 27 -7.37 9.42 3.19
N ALA A 28 -8.11 10.29 3.88
CA ALA A 28 -7.66 11.65 4.21
C ALA A 28 -6.38 11.74 5.06
N ARG A 29 -6.14 10.71 5.89
CA ARG A 29 -4.98 10.66 6.80
C ARG A 29 -3.83 9.80 6.28
N LEU A 30 -4.01 9.14 5.13
CA LEU A 30 -2.97 8.29 4.56
C LEU A 30 -2.06 9.14 3.66
N CYS A 31 -0.86 9.42 4.14
CA CYS A 31 0.12 10.18 3.39
C CYS A 31 0.58 9.44 2.12
N LEU A 32 0.75 10.17 1.00
CA LEU A 32 1.25 9.61 -0.26
C LEU A 32 2.61 8.90 -0.09
N LYS A 33 3.48 9.41 0.78
CA LYS A 33 4.77 8.78 1.13
C LYS A 33 4.58 7.35 1.65
N ASN A 34 3.55 7.09 2.45
CA ASN A 34 3.28 5.77 3.00
C ASN A 34 2.83 4.80 1.91
N ILE A 35 2.06 5.29 0.93
CA ILE A 35 1.64 4.53 -0.26
C ILE A 35 2.86 4.15 -1.11
N VAL A 36 3.72 5.13 -1.41
CA VAL A 36 4.94 4.90 -2.23
C VAL A 36 5.89 3.93 -1.55
N ASN A 37 6.12 4.07 -0.25
CA ASN A 37 6.96 3.15 0.52
C ASN A 37 6.43 1.71 0.46
N PHE A 38 5.11 1.54 0.57
CA PHE A 38 4.45 0.24 0.45
C PHE A 38 4.64 -0.38 -0.93
N ILE A 39 4.43 0.39 -2.01
CA ILE A 39 4.62 -0.09 -3.39
C ILE A 39 6.08 -0.51 -3.64
N ASN A 40 7.05 0.29 -3.18
CA ASN A 40 8.46 -0.05 -3.32
C ASN A 40 8.81 -1.34 -2.57
N TYR A 41 8.24 -1.54 -1.38
CA TYR A 41 8.41 -2.78 -0.63
C TYR A 41 7.87 -3.99 -1.41
N THR A 42 6.67 -3.88 -1.99
CA THR A 42 6.06 -5.01 -2.72
C THR A 42 6.82 -5.35 -3.99
N MET A 43 7.26 -4.35 -4.76
CA MET A 43 8.02 -4.56 -6.01
C MET A 43 9.39 -5.22 -5.77
N THR A 44 10.11 -4.86 -4.70
CA THR A 44 11.43 -5.45 -4.40
C THR A 44 11.36 -6.95 -4.06
N ARG A 45 10.20 -7.43 -3.58
CA ARG A 45 9.98 -8.85 -3.24
C ARG A 45 9.40 -9.69 -4.38
N GLU A 46 8.88 -9.07 -5.44
CA GLU A 46 8.52 -9.79 -6.66
C GLU A 46 9.75 -10.22 -7.46
N THR A 47 10.87 -9.50 -7.29
CA THR A 47 12.13 -9.75 -8.02
C THR A 47 13.14 -10.65 -7.28
N GLY A 48 12.79 -11.17 -6.10
CA GLY A 48 13.68 -11.93 -5.21
C GLY A 48 13.31 -13.40 -5.11
#